data_AF-A0A832SG05-F1
#
_entry.id   AF-A0A832SG05-F1
#
_cell.length_a   1.000
_cell.length_b   1.000
_cell.length_c   1.000
_cell.angle_alpha   90.00
_cell.angle_beta   90.00
_cell.angle_gamma   90.00
#
_symmetry.space_group_name_H-M   'P 1'
#
loop_
_entity.id
_entity.type
_entity.pdbx_description
1 polymer ?
#
loop_
_entity_poly.entity_id
_entity_poly.type
_entity_poly.pdbx_seq_one_letter_code
_entity_poly.pdbx_strand_id
1 'polypeptide(L)'
;MRYTIEFFGHENIRSNHKKTIEITKESHLTPRGDCIVGVNASSSCVDLPNELKNKLRDPTAKICFSIIVGDHEFNLEGRGHPNLVLTHT
;
A
#
# COMPACT_ATOMS: atom_id res chain seq x y z
N MET A 1 5.83 6.91 -13.63
CA MET A 1 5.73 7.84 -12.47
C MET A 1 6.11 7.04 -11.25
N ARG A 2 6.86 7.63 -10.31
CA ARG A 2 7.23 6.99 -9.05
C ARG A 2 6.71 7.83 -7.90
N TYR A 3 6.14 7.19 -6.88
CA TYR A 3 5.67 7.81 -5.65
C TYR A 3 6.05 6.89 -4.50
N THR A 4 6.57 7.46 -3.42
CA THR A 4 7.11 6.70 -2.28
C THR A 4 6.30 7.05 -1.04
N ILE A 5 5.95 6.02 -0.28
CA ILE A 5 5.24 6.13 1.00
C ILE A 5 6.19 5.58 2.06
N GLU A 6 6.53 6.40 3.04
CA GLU A 6 7.29 5.95 4.21
C GLU A 6 6.33 5.30 5.21
N PHE A 7 6.77 4.25 5.90
CA PHE A 7 5.98 3.54 6.90
C PHE A 7 6.93 2.89 7.92
N PHE A 8 6.36 2.37 9.00
CA PHE A 8 7.09 1.72 10.09
C PHE A 8 6.60 0.29 10.31
N GLY A 9 7.46 -0.51 10.93
CA GLY A 9 7.07 -1.82 11.46
C GLY A 9 6.23 -1.70 12.73
N HIS A 10 5.64 -2.82 13.16
CA HIS A 10 4.91 -2.95 14.41
C HIS A 10 5.04 -4.40 14.91
N GLU A 11 5.16 -4.61 16.22
CA GLU A 11 5.39 -5.94 16.83
C GLU A 11 4.33 -6.99 16.46
N ASN A 12 3.08 -6.54 16.24
CA ASN A 12 1.95 -7.38 15.83
C ASN A 12 1.83 -7.67 14.31
N ILE A 13 2.77 -7.21 13.47
CA ILE A 13 2.73 -7.53 12.03
C ILE A 13 2.94 -9.03 11.83
N ARG A 14 2.04 -9.65 11.05
CA ARG A 14 2.07 -11.08 10.72
C ARG A 14 2.15 -11.35 9.22
N SER A 15 1.51 -10.52 8.40
CA SER A 15 1.49 -10.66 6.93
C SER A 15 1.06 -12.05 6.44
N ASN A 16 0.10 -12.69 7.12
CA ASN A 16 -0.32 -14.07 6.80
C ASN A 16 -1.49 -14.12 5.80
N HIS A 17 -2.13 -12.99 5.49
CA HIS A 17 -3.24 -12.98 4.56
C HIS A 17 -2.78 -13.32 3.13
N LYS A 18 -3.36 -14.36 2.54
CA LYS A 18 -2.82 -15.00 1.31
C LYS A 18 -3.03 -14.21 0.01
N LYS A 19 -3.87 -13.17 0.04
CA LYS A 19 -4.33 -12.49 -1.19
C LYS A 19 -4.12 -10.99 -1.18
N THR A 20 -3.82 -10.40 -0.03
CA THR A 20 -3.79 -8.94 0.11
C THR A 20 -2.68 -8.53 1.05
N ILE A 21 -2.22 -7.31 0.82
CA ILE A 21 -1.29 -6.58 1.68
C ILE A 21 -1.90 -5.21 1.93
N GLU A 22 -1.66 -4.66 3.13
CA GLU A 22 -2.13 -3.33 3.52
C GLU A 22 -1.02 -2.56 4.24
N ILE A 23 -0.88 -1.27 3.90
CA ILE A 23 -0.05 -0.30 4.61
C ILE A 23 -0.99 0.81 5.07
N THR A 24 -0.98 1.11 6.36
CA THR A 24 -1.96 2.01 6.99
C THR A 24 -1.32 3.19 7.71
N LYS A 25 -2.04 4.32 7.80
CA LYS A 25 -1.65 5.46 8.62
C LYS A 25 -1.90 5.23 10.11
N GLU A 26 -2.76 4.27 10.45
CA GLU A 26 -3.03 3.91 11.84
C GLU A 26 -1.76 3.44 12.55
N SER A 27 -1.57 3.90 13.78
CA SER A 27 -0.43 3.51 14.61
C SER A 27 -0.67 2.21 15.36
N HIS A 28 -1.93 1.89 15.64
CA HIS A 28 -2.32 0.74 16.43
C HIS A 28 -2.62 -0.46 15.54
N LEU A 29 -1.97 -1.60 15.82
CA LEU A 29 -2.23 -2.86 15.14
C LEU A 29 -2.48 -3.99 16.14
N THR A 30 -3.61 -4.67 16.01
CA THR A 30 -3.88 -5.91 16.75
C THR A 30 -3.37 -7.13 15.96
N PRO A 31 -3.09 -8.27 16.62
CA PRO A 31 -2.67 -9.49 15.93
C PRO A 31 -3.71 -10.09 14.96
N ARG A 32 -4.95 -9.57 14.95
CA ARG A 32 -6.01 -9.96 14.00
C ARG A 32 -5.87 -9.26 12.64
N GLY A 33 -5.19 -8.12 12.56
CA GLY A 33 -4.92 -7.40 11.31
C GLY A 33 -3.81 -8.06 10.50
N ASP A 34 -4.04 -9.29 10.06
CA ASP A 34 -2.99 -10.16 9.50
C ASP A 34 -2.63 -9.87 8.04
N CYS A 35 -3.34 -8.97 7.36
CA CYS A 35 -2.96 -8.44 6.04
C CYS A 35 -2.06 -7.21 6.10
N ILE A 36 -1.90 -6.58 7.27
CA ILE A 36 -1.11 -5.35 7.43
C ILE A 36 0.38 -5.70 7.47
N VAL A 37 1.16 -4.96 6.67
CA VAL A 37 2.63 -5.11 6.54
C VAL A 37 3.40 -3.84 6.91
N GLY A 38 2.69 -2.74 7.20
CA GLY A 38 3.27 -1.47 7.63
C GLY A 38 2.24 -0.54 8.27
N VAL A 39 2.67 0.23 9.26
CA VAL A 39 1.86 1.19 10.04
C VAL A 39 2.46 2.59 9.97
N ASN A 40 1.76 3.59 10.52
CA ASN A 40 2.23 4.99 10.55
C ASN A 40 2.69 5.49 9.17
N ALA A 41 1.96 5.11 8.13
CA ALA A 41 2.28 5.51 6.76
C ALA A 41 2.24 7.04 6.58
N SER A 42 3.14 7.58 5.76
CA SER A 42 3.16 9.00 5.42
C SER A 42 1.96 9.44 4.58
N SER A 43 1.27 8.50 3.95
CA SER A 43 0.17 8.76 3.02
C SER A 43 -0.80 7.59 2.95
N SER A 44 -2.09 7.89 2.84
CA SER A 44 -3.14 6.91 2.51
C SER A 44 -3.70 7.15 1.10
N CYS A 45 -4.76 6.45 0.74
CA CYS A 45 -5.34 6.53 -0.59
C CYS A 45 -5.79 7.96 -0.94
N VAL A 46 -6.37 8.69 0.02
CA VAL A 46 -6.82 10.07 -0.19
C VAL A 46 -5.67 11.06 -0.36
N ASP A 47 -4.48 10.76 0.18
CA ASP A 47 -3.31 11.64 0.12
C ASP A 47 -2.55 11.51 -1.22
N LEU A 48 -2.81 10.45 -2.00
CA LEU A 48 -2.11 10.22 -3.26
C LEU A 48 -2.34 11.40 -4.24
N PRO A 49 -1.30 11.84 -4.98
CA PRO A 49 -1.43 12.88 -5.98
C PRO A 49 -2.50 12.54 -7.02
N ASN A 50 -3.28 13.54 -7.46
CA ASN A 50 -4.36 13.32 -8.44
C ASN A 50 -3.85 12.70 -9.75
N GLU A 51 -2.64 13.05 -10.19
CA GLU A 51 -2.01 12.43 -11.36
C GLU A 51 -1.82 10.92 -11.17
N LEU A 52 -1.37 10.49 -9.99
CA LEU A 52 -1.19 9.07 -9.68
C LEU A 52 -2.55 8.36 -9.60
N LYS A 53 -3.53 8.96 -8.90
CA LYS A 53 -4.89 8.40 -8.81
C LYS A 53 -5.50 8.17 -10.19
N ASN A 54 -5.32 9.11 -11.11
CA ASN A 54 -5.83 8.97 -12.49
C ASN A 54 -5.14 7.83 -13.24
N LYS A 55 -3.82 7.65 -13.08
CA LYS A 55 -3.09 6.50 -13.66
C LYS A 55 -3.52 5.17 -13.05
N LEU A 56 -3.76 5.12 -11.75
CA LEU A 56 -4.27 3.92 -11.08
C LEU A 56 -5.68 3.53 -11.58
N ARG A 57 -6.48 4.49 -12.05
CA ARG A 57 -7.81 4.22 -12.62
C ARG A 57 -7.77 3.75 -14.08
N ASP A 58 -6.65 3.85 -14.77
CA ASP A 58 -6.54 3.40 -16.15
C ASP A 58 -6.48 1.86 -16.20
N PRO A 59 -7.45 1.18 -16.87
CA PRO A 59 -7.46 -0.29 -16.96
C PRO A 59 -6.27 -0.88 -17.74
N THR A 60 -5.57 -0.05 -18.52
CA THR A 60 -4.38 -0.45 -19.27
C THR A 60 -3.09 -0.23 -18.47
N ALA A 61 -3.15 0.48 -17.35
CA ALA A 61 -1.99 0.75 -16.51
C ALA A 61 -1.47 -0.54 -15.88
N LYS A 62 -0.17 -0.79 -16.08
CA LYS A 62 0.61 -1.75 -15.30
C LYS A 62 1.21 -1.03 -14.11
N ILE A 63 1.02 -1.59 -12.92
CA ILE A 63 1.51 -1.01 -11.67
C ILE A 63 2.57 -1.94 -11.12
N CYS A 64 3.76 -1.41 -10.85
CA CYS A 64 4.80 -2.10 -10.12
C CYS A 64 4.88 -1.48 -8.73
N PHE A 65 4.87 -2.34 -7.71
CA PHE A 65 5.01 -1.95 -6.32
C PHE A 65 6.23 -2.65 -5.74
N SER A 66 7.00 -1.89 -4.96
CA SER A 66 8.19 -2.38 -4.25
C SER A 66 8.08 -1.98 -2.78
N ILE A 67 8.26 -2.94 -1.88
CA ILE A 67 8.36 -2.72 -0.44
C ILE A 67 9.82 -2.97 -0.06
N ILE A 68 10.47 -1.95 0.50
CA ILE A 68 11.89 -1.98 0.83
C ILE A 68 12.05 -1.74 2.33
N VAL A 69 12.72 -2.65 3.03
CA VAL A 69 13.03 -2.54 4.46
C VAL A 69 14.45 -3.03 4.69
N GLY A 70 15.36 -2.13 5.06
CA GLY A 70 16.78 -2.46 5.18
C GLY A 70 17.36 -2.94 3.85
N ASP A 71 17.91 -4.14 3.85
CA ASP A 71 18.47 -4.86 2.70
C ASP A 71 17.45 -5.80 2.01
N HIS A 72 16.20 -5.84 2.48
CA HIS A 72 15.14 -6.64 1.88
C HIS A 72 14.27 -5.83 0.91
N GLU A 73 13.92 -6.47 -0.21
CA GLU A 73 13.02 -5.91 -1.21
C GLU A 73 11.98 -6.97 -1.62
N PHE A 74 10.71 -6.56 -1.62
CA PHE A 74 9.60 -7.38 -2.10
C PHE A 74 8.87 -6.64 -3.23
N ASN A 75 8.75 -7.30 -4.38
CA ASN A 75 8.19 -6.73 -5.60
C ASN A 75 6.90 -7.44 -6.00
N LEU A 76 5.91 -6.65 -6.43
CA LEU A 76 4.63 -7.15 -6.92
C LEU A 76 4.11 -6.30 -8.08
N GLU A 77 3.35 -6.95 -8.96
CA GLU A 77 2.72 -6.33 -10.10
C GLU A 77 1.19 -6.31 -9.94
N GLY A 78 0.58 -5.25 -10.44
CA GLY A 78 -0.86 -5.06 -10.44
C GLY A 78 -1.33 -4.35 -11.70
N ARG A 79 -2.64 -4.16 -11.81
CA ARG A 79 -3.27 -3.40 -12.88
C ARG A 79 -4.19 -2.34 -12.32
N GLY A 80 -4.31 -1.24 -13.04
CA GLY A 80 -5.29 -0.22 -12.73
C GLY A 80 -6.71 -0.70 -13.01
N HIS A 81 -7.69 0.01 -12.44
CA HIS A 81 -9.09 -0.28 -12.67
C HIS A 81 -9.95 0.99 -12.56
N PRO A 82 -10.87 1.26 -13.50
CA PRO A 82 -11.63 2.52 -13.56
C PRO A 82 -12.46 2.80 -12.30
N ASN A 83 -12.89 1.75 -11.60
CA ASN A 83 -13.70 1.87 -10.39
C ASN A 83 -12.90 2.06 -9.09
N LEU A 84 -11.57 2.26 -9.14
CA LEU A 84 -10.80 2.57 -7.94
C LEU A 84 -11.19 3.95 -7.39
N VAL A 85 -11.86 3.98 -6.25
CA VAL A 85 -12.37 5.23 -5.64
C VAL A 85 -11.22 6.03 -5.02
N LEU A 86 -10.30 5.38 -4.30
CA LEU A 86 -9.07 5.97 -3.73
C LEU A 86 -9.32 7.12 -2.74
N THR A 87 -10.28 6.93 -1.83
CA THR A 87 -10.70 7.96 -0.84
C THR A 87 -10.48 7.55 0.62
N HIS A 88 -9.99 6.35 0.89
CA HIS A 88 -9.75 5.90 2.27
C HIS A 88 -8.61 6.69 2.92
N THR A 89 -8.80 7.04 4.19
CA THR A 89 -7.85 7.77 5.04
C THR A 89 -6.87 6.86 5.74
#